data_AF-A0A927VQJ1-F1
#
_entry.id   AF-A0A927VQJ1-F1
#
_cell.length_a   1.000
_cell.length_b   1.000
_cell.length_c   1.000
_cell.angle_alpha   90.00
_cell.angle_beta   90.00
_cell.angle_gamma   90.00
#
_symmetry.space_group_name_H-M   'P 1'
#
loop_
_entity.id
_entity.type
_entity.pdbx_description
1 polymer ?
#
loop_
_entity_poly.entity_id
_entity_poly.type
_entity_poly.pdbx_seq_one_letter_code
_entity_poly.pdbx_strand_id
1 'polypeptide(L)'
;MSLYAIGDLHLHFGSELKAGSQLTERIWKDHEKKFADNCRKTVKPEDTLILVGDHSWGKNMEECAPDLCFIEELPGRKILVRGNHDMFWDAKKTDKLNEMFKGSLEFLQGNYFAYEDFALVGTKGFAFEGPFYLNRFGKIVDWDDEKAAHAEKIVEREAGRLRQSFKAAKNAGYTKYIMFLHYPPTNILQTSSVFTDMAEEYGAEQVIYAHTHGSSRFHDSIEGKLNGVEYTLVSGDYRKWKPYKVI
;
A
#
# COMPACT_ATOMS: atom_id res chain seq x y z
N MET A 1 11.36 -12.47 14.67
CA MET A 1 11.67 -11.28 13.84
C MET A 1 10.47 -10.34 13.97
N SER A 2 10.56 -9.03 13.71
CA SER A 2 9.37 -8.15 13.69
C SER A 2 8.96 -7.80 12.26
N LEU A 3 7.68 -7.53 12.05
CA LEU A 3 7.15 -7.06 10.77
C LEU A 3 6.64 -5.63 10.95
N TYR A 4 7.18 -4.72 10.15
CA TYR A 4 6.76 -3.32 10.15
C TYR A 4 6.10 -2.94 8.82
N ALA A 5 5.22 -1.96 8.84
CA ALA A 5 4.60 -1.41 7.65
C ALA A 5 4.52 0.12 7.70
N ILE A 6 4.66 0.76 6.54
CA ILE A 6 4.40 2.18 6.32
C ILE A 6 4.15 2.42 4.83
N GLY A 7 3.24 3.32 4.47
CA GLY A 7 2.95 3.68 3.08
C GLY A 7 3.26 5.13 2.78
N ASP A 8 3.15 5.47 1.50
CA ASP A 8 3.09 6.85 1.02
C ASP A 8 4.32 7.69 1.39
N LEU A 9 5.50 7.17 1.03
CA LEU A 9 6.73 7.90 1.25
C LEU A 9 6.86 9.10 0.32
N HIS A 10 6.24 9.09 -0.87
CA HIS A 10 6.22 10.20 -1.81
C HIS A 10 7.60 10.82 -2.07
N LEU A 11 8.61 9.96 -2.21
CA LEU A 11 9.99 10.38 -2.47
C LEU A 11 10.11 11.02 -3.85
N HIS A 12 11.04 11.95 -3.98
CA HIS A 12 11.25 12.71 -5.21
C HIS A 12 12.69 13.23 -5.30
N PHE A 13 13.68 12.46 -4.84
CA PHE A 13 15.10 12.87 -4.91
C PHE A 13 15.58 13.04 -6.36
N GLY A 14 15.00 12.28 -7.29
CA GLY A 14 15.33 12.31 -8.71
C GLY A 14 14.26 12.94 -9.61
N SER A 15 13.20 13.53 -9.04
CA SER A 15 12.08 14.08 -9.81
C SER A 15 11.56 15.39 -9.21
N GLU A 16 10.94 16.23 -10.05
CA GLU A 16 10.24 17.41 -9.54
C GLU A 16 8.96 17.00 -8.81
N LEU A 17 8.73 17.59 -7.64
CA LEU A 17 7.48 17.42 -6.89
C LEU A 17 6.30 18.03 -7.66
N LYS A 18 5.55 17.19 -8.39
CA LYS A 18 4.45 17.67 -9.25
C LYS A 18 3.17 18.00 -8.48
N ALA A 19 2.98 17.43 -7.30
CA ALA A 19 1.84 17.71 -6.43
C ALA A 19 2.24 18.58 -5.23
N GLY A 20 2.81 19.75 -5.52
CA GLY A 20 3.22 20.70 -4.49
C GLY A 20 2.11 21.09 -3.51
N SER A 21 0.83 20.94 -3.88
CA SER A 21 -0.33 21.15 -3.00
C SER A 21 -0.62 19.97 -2.04
N GLN A 22 -0.28 18.73 -2.41
CA GLN A 22 -0.54 17.53 -1.61
C GLN A 22 0.44 17.39 -0.44
N LEU A 23 1.68 17.88 -0.59
CA LEU A 23 2.72 17.83 0.45
C LEU A 23 2.95 19.19 1.14
N THR A 24 1.88 19.97 1.35
CA THR A 24 2.00 21.33 1.93
C THR A 24 1.91 21.37 3.44
N GLU A 25 1.28 20.36 4.05
CA GLU A 25 1.11 20.34 5.49
C GLU A 25 2.45 20.20 6.22
N ARG A 26 2.57 20.79 7.42
CA ARG A 26 3.80 20.78 8.22
C ARG A 26 4.36 19.37 8.47
N ILE A 27 3.51 18.35 8.44
CA ILE A 27 3.91 16.96 8.63
C ILE A 27 4.90 16.50 7.55
N TRP A 28 4.77 16.98 6.31
CA TRP A 28 5.57 16.60 5.14
C TRP A 28 6.93 17.27 5.03
N LYS A 29 7.15 18.37 5.77
CA LYS A 29 8.45 19.05 5.78
C LYS A 29 9.55 18.09 6.25
N ASP A 30 10.59 17.88 5.45
CA ASP A 30 11.71 16.97 5.74
C ASP A 30 11.26 15.55 6.13
N HIS A 31 10.14 15.08 5.57
CA HIS A 31 9.52 13.80 5.96
C HIS A 31 10.41 12.59 5.66
N GLU A 32 11.14 12.62 4.56
CA GLU A 32 12.10 11.61 4.15
C GLU A 32 13.18 11.42 5.23
N LYS A 33 13.70 12.52 5.79
CA LYS A 33 14.67 12.49 6.89
C LYS A 33 14.03 11.99 8.18
N LYS A 34 12.85 12.52 8.56
CA LYS A 34 12.12 12.08 9.77
C LYS A 34 11.84 10.58 9.73
N PHE A 35 11.41 10.07 8.58
CA PHE A 35 11.15 8.67 8.35
C PHE A 35 12.43 7.84 8.47
N ALA A 36 13.51 8.22 7.79
CA ALA A 36 14.78 7.52 7.86
C ALA A 36 15.31 7.41 9.31
N ASP A 37 15.24 8.51 10.07
CA ASP A 37 15.65 8.57 11.47
C ASP A 37 14.79 7.66 12.36
N ASN A 38 13.47 7.66 12.17
CA ASN A 38 12.57 6.80 12.93
C ASN A 38 12.72 5.32 12.55
N CYS A 39 12.91 5.03 11.27
CA CYS A 39 13.13 3.68 10.75
C CYS A 39 14.38 3.08 11.36
N ARG A 40 15.53 3.78 11.30
CA ARG A 40 16.80 3.32 11.87
C ARG A 40 16.80 3.15 13.39
N LYS A 41 15.90 3.83 14.10
CA LYS A 41 15.69 3.66 15.55
C LYS A 41 14.82 2.45 15.90
N THR A 42 14.00 1.98 14.97
CA THR A 42 12.90 1.03 15.25
C THR A 42 13.11 -0.32 14.58
N VAL A 43 13.47 -0.31 13.30
CA VAL A 43 13.63 -1.51 12.46
C VAL A 43 15.08 -1.98 12.53
N LYS A 44 15.27 -3.27 12.85
CA LYS A 44 16.60 -3.90 12.91
C LYS A 44 16.94 -4.61 11.59
N PRO A 45 18.22 -4.93 11.34
CA PRO A 45 18.63 -5.67 10.14
C PRO A 45 17.91 -7.01 9.92
N GLU A 46 17.52 -7.68 10.99
CA GLU A 46 16.77 -8.94 10.95
C GLU A 46 15.25 -8.76 10.76
N ASP A 47 14.72 -7.54 10.84
CA ASP A 47 13.28 -7.26 10.71
C ASP A 47 12.86 -7.16 9.22
N THR A 48 11.55 -7.21 8.97
CA THR A 48 10.97 -6.95 7.64
C THR A 48 10.17 -5.65 7.65
N LEU A 49 10.37 -4.82 6.64
CA LEU A 49 9.66 -3.57 6.42
C LEU A 49 8.84 -3.65 5.12
N ILE A 50 7.53 -3.48 5.24
CA ILE A 50 6.60 -3.41 4.12
C ILE A 50 6.34 -1.94 3.79
N LEU A 51 6.62 -1.56 2.55
CA LEU A 51 6.30 -0.24 2.01
C LEU A 51 4.98 -0.34 1.23
N VAL A 52 3.94 0.32 1.71
CA VAL A 52 2.56 0.15 1.24
C VAL A 52 2.18 1.25 0.25
N GLY A 53 2.70 1.14 -0.98
CA GLY A 53 2.46 2.06 -2.09
C GLY A 53 3.08 3.45 -1.98
N ASP A 54 3.03 4.15 -3.11
CA ASP A 54 3.41 5.55 -3.31
C ASP A 54 4.80 5.84 -2.75
N HIS A 55 5.77 5.09 -3.28
CA HIS A 55 7.16 5.20 -2.87
C HIS A 55 7.82 6.41 -3.51
N SER A 56 7.53 6.66 -4.79
CA SER A 56 8.23 7.67 -5.61
C SER A 56 7.28 8.43 -6.53
N TRP A 57 7.55 9.72 -6.73
CA TRP A 57 6.95 10.57 -7.77
C TRP A 57 7.60 10.42 -9.14
N GLY A 58 8.75 9.74 -9.22
CA GLY A 58 9.45 9.49 -10.47
C GLY A 58 8.60 8.66 -11.44
N LYS A 59 8.72 8.96 -12.73
CA LYS A 59 7.88 8.32 -13.77
C LYS A 59 8.48 7.05 -14.36
N ASN A 60 9.80 6.93 -14.28
CA ASN A 60 10.60 5.90 -14.92
C ASN A 60 11.72 5.45 -13.97
N MET A 61 12.44 4.40 -14.36
CA MET A 61 13.50 3.85 -13.53
C MET A 61 14.62 4.85 -13.27
N GLU A 62 14.94 5.73 -14.22
CA GLU A 62 15.99 6.74 -14.04
C GLU A 62 15.62 7.76 -12.95
N GLU A 63 14.39 8.27 -12.97
CA GLU A 63 13.88 9.23 -11.98
C GLU A 63 13.70 8.59 -10.60
N CYS A 64 13.28 7.33 -10.54
CA CYS A 64 13.09 6.60 -9.28
C CYS A 64 14.37 6.02 -8.68
N ALA A 65 15.47 5.94 -9.44
CA ALA A 65 16.73 5.34 -8.97
C ALA A 65 17.23 5.90 -7.62
N PRO A 66 17.31 7.23 -7.38
CA PRO A 66 17.73 7.74 -6.08
C PRO A 66 16.74 7.45 -4.96
N ASP A 67 15.43 7.36 -5.26
CA ASP A 67 14.39 7.01 -4.28
C ASP A 67 14.48 5.55 -3.86
N LEU A 68 14.69 4.65 -4.82
CA LEU A 68 14.89 3.22 -4.56
C LEU A 68 16.21 2.97 -3.82
N CYS A 69 17.28 3.69 -4.16
CA CYS A 69 18.55 3.63 -3.43
C CYS A 69 18.37 4.02 -1.95
N PHE A 70 17.63 5.11 -1.68
CA PHE A 70 17.28 5.50 -0.32
C PHE A 70 16.54 4.37 0.44
N ILE A 71 15.63 3.67 -0.23
CA ILE A 71 14.89 2.54 0.36
C ILE A 71 15.82 1.33 0.60
N GLU A 72 16.73 1.04 -0.32
CA GLU A 72 17.70 -0.06 -0.18
C GLU A 72 18.59 0.11 1.06
N GLU A 73 18.97 1.36 1.38
CA GLU A 73 19.77 1.74 2.54
C GLU A 73 19.02 1.64 3.89
N LEU A 74 17.71 1.42 3.89
CA LEU A 74 16.95 1.20 5.11
C LEU A 74 17.28 -0.19 5.70
N PRO A 75 17.30 -0.32 7.05
CA PRO A 75 17.54 -1.59 7.70
C PRO A 75 16.42 -2.60 7.41
N GLY A 76 16.76 -3.88 7.52
CA GLY A 76 15.82 -4.98 7.35
C GLY A 76 15.65 -5.42 5.90
N ARG A 77 14.75 -6.38 5.72
CA ARG A 77 14.23 -6.84 4.42
C ARG A 77 13.13 -5.89 3.95
N LYS A 78 13.19 -5.40 2.71
CA LYS A 78 12.23 -4.43 2.17
C LYS A 78 11.31 -5.09 1.14
N ILE A 79 10.01 -5.05 1.41
CA ILE A 79 8.98 -5.52 0.47
C ILE A 79 8.09 -4.34 0.12
N LEU A 80 7.98 -4.05 -1.16
CA LEU A 80 7.23 -2.93 -1.71
C LEU A 80 5.90 -3.46 -2.25
N VAL A 81 4.83 -2.70 -2.05
CA VAL A 81 3.51 -2.91 -2.65
C VAL A 81 3.25 -1.71 -3.54
N ARG A 82 2.80 -1.95 -4.77
CA ARG A 82 2.64 -0.87 -5.75
C ARG A 82 1.53 0.11 -5.34
N GLY A 83 1.80 1.41 -5.42
CA GLY A 83 0.80 2.49 -5.33
C GLY A 83 0.37 3.08 -6.67
N ASN A 84 -0.46 4.13 -6.64
CA ASN A 84 -0.87 4.81 -7.88
C ASN A 84 0.15 5.82 -8.40
N HIS A 85 1.03 6.34 -7.55
CA HIS A 85 2.12 7.23 -7.95
C HIS A 85 3.36 6.47 -8.45
N ASP A 86 3.49 5.18 -8.15
CA ASP A 86 4.59 4.32 -8.60
C ASP A 86 4.48 3.96 -10.10
N MET A 87 4.64 4.96 -10.96
CA MET A 87 4.48 4.83 -12.42
C MET A 87 5.59 3.99 -13.07
N PHE A 88 6.77 3.92 -12.46
CA PHE A 88 7.88 3.08 -12.93
C PHE A 88 7.53 1.58 -12.90
N TRP A 89 6.64 1.19 -11.98
CA TRP A 89 6.26 -0.19 -11.72
C TRP A 89 4.97 -0.55 -12.46
N ASP A 90 5.07 -1.29 -13.56
CA ASP A 90 3.92 -1.99 -14.15
C ASP A 90 3.79 -3.37 -13.50
N ALA A 91 2.58 -3.79 -13.13
CA ALA A 91 2.30 -5.11 -12.58
C ALA A 91 2.88 -6.27 -13.43
N LYS A 92 2.95 -6.12 -14.77
CA LYS A 92 3.55 -7.11 -15.66
C LYS A 92 5.08 -7.19 -15.57
N LYS A 93 5.73 -6.17 -14.99
CA LYS A 93 7.18 -6.08 -14.81
C LYS A 93 7.62 -6.56 -13.42
N THR A 94 6.69 -6.97 -12.55
CA THR A 94 7.00 -7.34 -11.15
C THR A 94 8.09 -8.40 -11.07
N ASP A 95 8.05 -9.45 -11.88
CA ASP A 95 9.10 -10.48 -11.89
C ASP A 95 10.46 -9.92 -12.33
N LYS A 96 10.47 -9.08 -13.38
CA LYS A 96 11.69 -8.41 -13.85
C LYS A 96 12.27 -7.46 -12.79
N LEU A 97 11.43 -6.76 -12.05
CA LEU A 97 11.87 -5.91 -10.94
C LEU A 97 12.48 -6.75 -9.81
N ASN A 98 11.81 -7.86 -9.44
CA ASN A 98 12.33 -8.80 -8.45
C ASN A 98 13.68 -9.43 -8.87
N GLU A 99 13.87 -9.71 -10.16
CA GLU A 99 15.17 -10.17 -10.67
C GLU A 99 16.23 -9.07 -10.60
N MET A 100 15.88 -7.85 -10.99
CA MET A 100 16.80 -6.71 -11.03
C MET A 100 17.27 -6.26 -9.64
N PHE A 101 16.40 -6.31 -8.64
CA PHE A 101 16.69 -5.91 -7.26
C PHE A 101 16.90 -7.11 -6.31
N LYS A 102 17.22 -8.27 -6.87
CA LYS A 102 17.37 -9.50 -6.09
C LYS A 102 18.40 -9.32 -4.97
N GLY A 103 17.93 -9.53 -3.74
CA GLY A 103 18.75 -9.42 -2.53
C GLY A 103 18.73 -8.03 -1.86
N SER A 104 18.09 -7.03 -2.48
CA SER A 104 17.94 -5.70 -1.90
C SER A 104 16.48 -5.29 -1.70
N LEU A 105 15.63 -5.42 -2.73
CA LEU A 105 14.20 -5.10 -2.71
C LEU A 105 13.36 -6.24 -3.26
N GLU A 106 12.14 -6.35 -2.75
CA GLU A 106 11.15 -7.31 -3.20
C GLU A 106 9.84 -6.59 -3.55
N PHE A 107 9.26 -6.92 -4.70
CA PHE A 107 8.09 -6.28 -5.29
C PHE A 107 6.90 -7.23 -5.19
N LEU A 108 5.91 -6.89 -4.36
CA LEU A 108 4.73 -7.69 -4.02
C LEU A 108 3.52 -7.29 -4.87
N GLN A 109 3.30 -8.01 -5.97
CA GLN A 109 2.09 -7.90 -6.78
C GLN A 109 1.89 -9.14 -7.67
N GLY A 110 0.79 -9.87 -7.48
CA GLY A 110 0.52 -11.10 -8.22
C GLY A 110 1.40 -12.30 -7.81
N ASN A 111 2.20 -12.13 -6.77
CA ASN A 111 3.03 -13.12 -6.10
C ASN A 111 2.78 -13.06 -4.57
N TYR A 112 3.54 -13.82 -3.78
CA TYR A 112 3.54 -13.73 -2.33
C TYR A 112 4.97 -13.84 -1.80
N PHE A 113 5.20 -13.36 -0.58
CA PHE A 113 6.45 -13.56 0.14
C PHE A 113 6.19 -14.25 1.48
N ALA A 114 7.07 -15.18 1.85
CA ALA A 114 7.00 -15.84 3.15
C ALA A 114 7.47 -14.91 4.28
N TYR A 115 6.82 -14.98 5.43
CA TYR A 115 7.25 -14.38 6.69
C TYR A 115 6.87 -15.32 7.82
N GLU A 116 7.87 -16.03 8.38
CA GLU A 116 7.62 -17.09 9.37
C GLU A 116 6.54 -18.08 8.86
N ASP A 117 5.41 -18.22 9.56
CA ASP A 117 4.28 -19.07 9.15
C ASP A 117 3.19 -18.32 8.35
N PHE A 118 3.40 -17.04 8.05
CA PHE A 118 2.53 -16.19 7.25
C PHE A 118 2.98 -16.11 5.78
N ALA A 119 2.00 -16.03 4.88
CA ALA A 119 2.20 -15.51 3.54
C ALA A 119 1.76 -14.04 3.48
N LEU A 120 2.69 -13.19 3.07
CA LEU A 120 2.44 -11.79 2.76
C LEU A 120 1.91 -11.70 1.33
N VAL A 121 0.70 -11.17 1.16
CA VAL A 121 0.04 -11.01 -0.13
C VAL A 121 -0.38 -9.57 -0.33
N GLY A 122 -0.38 -9.08 -1.56
CA GLY A 122 -0.80 -7.71 -1.79
C GLY A 122 -1.02 -7.35 -3.25
N THR A 123 -1.68 -6.22 -3.44
CA THR A 123 -1.90 -5.59 -4.75
C THR A 123 -2.10 -4.10 -4.53
N LYS A 124 -2.08 -3.31 -5.61
CA LYS A 124 -2.38 -1.87 -5.51
C LYS A 124 -3.77 -1.64 -4.92
N GLY A 125 -4.73 -2.49 -5.28
CA GLY A 125 -6.12 -2.33 -4.89
C GLY A 125 -6.76 -1.21 -5.69
N PHE A 126 -8.03 -0.93 -5.42
CA PHE A 126 -8.72 0.22 -5.96
C PHE A 126 -10.02 0.48 -5.19
N ALA A 127 -10.19 1.70 -4.70
CA ALA A 127 -11.49 2.19 -4.24
C ALA A 127 -11.91 3.33 -5.17
N PHE A 128 -13.17 3.34 -5.61
CA PHE A 128 -13.68 4.45 -6.40
C PHE A 128 -13.81 5.67 -5.50
N GLU A 129 -13.08 6.75 -5.80
CA GLU A 129 -13.08 8.00 -5.00
C GLU A 129 -13.80 9.15 -5.70
N GLY A 130 -14.43 8.91 -6.85
CA GLY A 130 -15.33 9.88 -7.47
C GLY A 130 -15.10 10.19 -8.96
N PRO A 131 -15.79 11.23 -9.47
CA PRO A 131 -16.41 12.33 -8.73
C PRO A 131 -17.78 11.92 -8.18
N PHE A 132 -17.84 11.61 -6.89
CA PHE A 132 -19.09 11.66 -6.16
C PHE A 132 -18.97 12.64 -5.01
N TYR A 133 -19.88 13.60 -4.98
CA TYR A 133 -20.03 14.49 -3.84
C TYR A 133 -21.15 13.98 -2.96
N LEU A 134 -20.88 13.94 -1.65
CA LEU A 134 -21.93 13.75 -0.67
C LEU A 134 -22.48 15.11 -0.26
N ASN A 135 -23.80 15.26 -0.30
CA ASN A 135 -24.42 16.40 0.36
C ASN A 135 -24.35 16.25 1.90
N ARG A 136 -24.80 17.29 2.62
CA ARG A 136 -24.84 17.30 4.11
C ARG A 136 -25.66 16.18 4.77
N PHE A 137 -26.39 15.39 3.99
CA PHE A 137 -27.20 14.25 4.42
C PHE A 137 -26.61 12.91 3.97
N GLY A 138 -25.38 12.90 3.44
CA GLY A 138 -24.70 11.67 2.99
C GLY A 138 -25.25 11.10 1.68
N LYS A 139 -25.98 11.87 0.86
CA LYS A 139 -26.45 11.41 -0.46
C LYS A 139 -25.51 11.86 -1.59
N ILE A 140 -25.28 10.97 -2.55
CA ILE A 140 -24.52 11.24 -3.77
C ILE A 140 -25.27 12.27 -4.62
N VAL A 141 -24.60 13.35 -5.04
CA VAL A 141 -25.19 14.42 -5.87
C VAL A 141 -24.48 14.66 -7.20
N ASP A 142 -23.40 13.95 -7.48
CA ASP A 142 -22.65 13.97 -8.73
C ASP A 142 -22.16 12.53 -8.93
N TRP A 143 -22.46 11.90 -10.06
CA TRP A 143 -22.05 10.52 -10.31
C TRP A 143 -21.74 10.36 -11.80
N ASP A 144 -20.56 9.80 -12.07
CA ASP A 144 -20.04 9.61 -13.42
C ASP A 144 -20.03 8.12 -13.72
N ASP A 145 -21.02 7.66 -14.49
CA ASP A 145 -21.20 6.25 -14.84
C ASP A 145 -20.00 5.69 -15.63
N GLU A 146 -19.37 6.50 -16.49
CA GLU A 146 -18.22 6.06 -17.26
C GLU A 146 -17.00 5.81 -16.37
N LYS A 147 -16.74 6.71 -15.40
CA LYS A 147 -15.68 6.51 -14.42
C LYS A 147 -15.98 5.37 -13.45
N ALA A 148 -17.24 5.20 -13.06
CA ALA A 148 -17.64 4.06 -12.24
C ALA A 148 -17.42 2.73 -12.96
N ALA A 149 -17.82 2.62 -14.23
CA ALA A 149 -17.55 1.42 -15.04
C ALA A 149 -16.05 1.20 -15.29
N HIS A 150 -15.26 2.27 -15.41
CA HIS A 150 -13.81 2.16 -15.49
C HIS A 150 -13.19 1.66 -14.17
N ALA A 151 -13.66 2.18 -13.04
CA ALA A 151 -13.25 1.76 -11.70
C ALA A 151 -13.50 0.27 -11.48
N GLU A 152 -14.68 -0.24 -11.85
CA GLU A 152 -15.02 -1.66 -11.73
C GLU A 152 -14.03 -2.55 -12.48
N LYS A 153 -13.64 -2.19 -13.72
CA LYS A 153 -12.63 -2.92 -14.48
C LYS A 153 -11.25 -2.93 -13.81
N ILE A 154 -10.89 -1.85 -13.10
CA ILE A 154 -9.64 -1.80 -12.33
C ILE A 154 -9.75 -2.72 -11.12
N VAL A 155 -10.85 -2.63 -10.37
CA VAL A 155 -11.14 -3.47 -9.20
C VAL A 155 -11.04 -4.95 -9.56
N GLU A 156 -11.71 -5.39 -10.64
CA GLU A 156 -11.65 -6.78 -11.12
C GLU A 156 -10.22 -7.23 -11.43
N ARG A 157 -9.42 -6.36 -12.05
CA ARG A 157 -8.03 -6.67 -12.42
C ARG A 157 -7.11 -6.78 -11.21
N GLU A 158 -7.28 -5.90 -10.22
CA GLU A 158 -6.53 -5.95 -8.96
C GLU A 158 -6.96 -7.16 -8.11
N ALA A 159 -8.26 -7.42 -8.00
CA ALA A 159 -8.79 -8.62 -7.34
C ALA A 159 -8.29 -9.92 -7.99
N GLY A 160 -8.22 -9.96 -9.33
CA GLY A 160 -7.67 -11.10 -10.07
C GLY A 160 -6.20 -11.38 -9.72
N ARG A 161 -5.37 -10.35 -9.56
CA ARG A 161 -3.96 -10.52 -9.16
C ARG A 161 -3.83 -10.94 -7.71
N LEU A 162 -4.58 -10.32 -6.80
CA LEU A 162 -4.58 -10.73 -5.41
C LEU A 162 -5.05 -12.18 -5.24
N ARG A 163 -6.03 -12.62 -6.04
CA ARG A 163 -6.50 -14.01 -6.04
C ARG A 163 -5.41 -14.97 -6.51
N GLN A 164 -4.56 -14.56 -7.44
CA GLN A 164 -3.38 -15.34 -7.84
C GLN A 164 -2.38 -15.44 -6.69
N SER A 165 -2.10 -14.34 -5.99
CA SER A 165 -1.23 -14.33 -4.80
C SER A 165 -1.70 -15.32 -3.73
N PHE A 166 -2.99 -15.25 -3.34
CA PHE A 166 -3.56 -16.18 -2.36
C PHE A 166 -3.49 -17.64 -2.82
N LYS A 167 -3.85 -17.93 -4.09
CA LYS A 167 -3.76 -19.29 -4.64
C LYS A 167 -2.32 -19.82 -4.62
N ALA A 168 -1.35 -18.99 -5.01
CA ALA A 168 0.06 -19.38 -5.02
C ALA A 168 0.56 -19.69 -3.59
N ALA A 169 0.24 -18.83 -2.62
CA ALA A 169 0.59 -19.05 -1.22
C ALA A 169 -0.07 -20.31 -0.63
N LYS A 170 -1.36 -20.52 -0.90
CA LYS A 170 -2.10 -21.71 -0.47
C LYS A 170 -1.53 -23.00 -1.07
N ASN A 171 -1.19 -22.98 -2.35
CA ASN A 171 -0.57 -24.14 -3.03
C ASN A 171 0.81 -24.47 -2.47
N ALA A 172 1.51 -23.48 -1.89
CA ALA A 172 2.78 -23.69 -1.19
C ALA A 172 2.61 -24.11 0.28
N GLY A 173 1.37 -24.28 0.75
CA GLY A 173 1.06 -24.80 2.09
C GLY A 173 0.82 -23.75 3.16
N TYR A 174 0.83 -22.45 2.83
CA TYR A 174 0.51 -21.40 3.80
C TYR A 174 -0.98 -21.37 4.13
N THR A 175 -1.29 -21.16 5.41
CA THR A 175 -2.67 -21.07 5.93
C THR A 175 -2.94 -19.77 6.70
N LYS A 176 -1.90 -18.98 6.98
CA LYS A 176 -2.01 -17.66 7.60
C LYS A 176 -1.60 -16.58 6.61
N TYR A 177 -2.34 -15.48 6.57
CA TYR A 177 -2.10 -14.42 5.61
C TYR A 177 -2.14 -13.04 6.26
N ILE A 178 -1.25 -12.17 5.79
CA ILE A 178 -1.34 -10.72 5.99
C ILE A 178 -1.48 -10.09 4.62
N MET A 179 -2.54 -9.31 4.47
CA MET A 179 -2.91 -8.71 3.20
C MET A 179 -2.54 -7.23 3.18
N PHE A 180 -1.91 -6.79 2.09
CA PHE A 180 -1.50 -5.41 1.90
C PHE A 180 -2.19 -4.80 0.68
N LEU A 181 -2.73 -3.59 0.84
CA LEU A 181 -3.33 -2.80 -0.22
C LEU A 181 -2.75 -1.40 -0.20
N HIS A 182 -2.48 -0.80 -1.34
CA HIS A 182 -2.19 0.64 -1.33
C HIS A 182 -3.47 1.44 -1.14
N TYR A 183 -4.44 1.30 -2.07
CA TYR A 183 -5.77 1.88 -1.89
C TYR A 183 -6.46 1.30 -0.65
N PRO A 184 -7.30 2.09 0.03
CA PRO A 184 -8.07 1.58 1.15
C PRO A 184 -8.99 0.43 0.70
N PRO A 185 -9.30 -0.52 1.61
CA PRO A 185 -10.19 -1.64 1.33
C PRO A 185 -11.62 -1.19 1.02
N THR A 186 -12.06 -0.03 1.51
CA THR A 186 -13.37 0.56 1.22
C THR A 186 -13.25 2.08 1.03
N ASN A 187 -14.33 2.72 0.60
CA ASN A 187 -14.49 4.17 0.69
C ASN A 187 -15.62 4.53 1.69
N ILE A 188 -15.88 5.83 1.87
CA ILE A 188 -16.92 6.36 2.79
C ILE A 188 -18.34 5.85 2.51
N LEU A 189 -18.61 5.31 1.33
CA LEU A 189 -19.92 4.79 0.93
C LEU A 189 -20.05 3.28 1.17
N GLN A 190 -18.93 2.60 1.39
CA GLN A 190 -18.84 1.15 1.39
C GLN A 190 -18.65 0.62 2.80
N THR A 191 -19.45 -0.38 3.15
CA THR A 191 -19.27 -1.18 4.38
C THR A 191 -18.54 -2.49 4.10
N SER A 192 -18.40 -2.87 2.83
CA SER A 192 -17.59 -3.99 2.33
C SER A 192 -17.13 -3.71 0.89
N SER A 193 -16.17 -4.50 0.42
CA SER A 193 -15.69 -4.53 -0.96
C SER A 193 -15.20 -5.93 -1.33
N VAL A 194 -14.90 -6.14 -2.61
CA VAL A 194 -14.26 -7.40 -3.05
C VAL A 194 -12.97 -7.71 -2.28
N PHE A 195 -12.26 -6.69 -1.79
CA PHE A 195 -11.01 -6.88 -1.05
C PHE A 195 -11.26 -7.30 0.40
N THR A 196 -12.30 -6.75 1.06
CA THR A 196 -12.70 -7.23 2.39
C THR A 196 -13.24 -8.65 2.31
N ASP A 197 -14.06 -8.93 1.30
CA ASP A 197 -14.64 -10.26 1.07
C ASP A 197 -13.54 -11.30 0.82
N MET A 198 -12.50 -10.94 0.05
CA MET A 198 -11.34 -11.82 -0.16
C MET A 198 -10.52 -12.01 1.12
N ALA A 199 -10.33 -10.97 1.94
CA ALA A 199 -9.63 -11.11 3.21
C ALA A 199 -10.33 -12.13 4.11
N GLU A 200 -11.67 -12.07 4.19
CA GLU A 200 -12.48 -13.04 4.93
C GLU A 200 -12.46 -14.43 4.29
N GLU A 201 -12.66 -14.54 2.97
CA GLU A 201 -12.70 -15.80 2.20
C GLU A 201 -11.40 -16.61 2.40
N TYR A 202 -10.26 -15.94 2.36
CA TYR A 202 -8.95 -16.57 2.49
C TYR A 202 -8.45 -16.67 3.94
N GLY A 203 -9.13 -16.03 4.90
CA GLY A 203 -8.73 -16.04 6.31
C GLY A 203 -7.48 -15.19 6.59
N ALA A 204 -7.37 -14.02 5.97
CA ALA A 204 -6.34 -13.04 6.33
C ALA A 204 -6.59 -12.52 7.75
N GLU A 205 -5.54 -12.49 8.57
CA GLU A 205 -5.65 -12.03 9.96
C GLU A 205 -5.64 -10.49 10.03
N GLN A 206 -4.92 -9.84 9.12
CA GLN A 206 -4.79 -8.39 9.05
C GLN A 206 -4.83 -7.91 7.59
N VAL A 207 -5.44 -6.75 7.39
CA VAL A 207 -5.39 -5.95 6.16
C VAL A 207 -4.73 -4.62 6.49
N ILE A 208 -3.55 -4.40 5.93
CA ILE A 208 -2.75 -3.20 6.11
C ILE A 208 -2.86 -2.34 4.84
N TYR A 209 -3.26 -1.08 4.97
CA TYR A 209 -3.53 -0.21 3.82
C TYR A 209 -3.01 1.23 3.98
N ALA A 210 -2.95 2.00 2.90
CA ALA A 210 -2.35 3.35 2.87
C ALA A 210 -3.23 4.34 2.08
N HIS A 211 -2.63 5.24 1.27
CA HIS A 211 -3.26 6.19 0.34
C HIS A 211 -4.07 7.33 0.96
N THR A 212 -4.62 7.15 2.17
CA THR A 212 -5.53 8.13 2.78
C THR A 212 -4.74 9.21 3.52
N HIS A 213 -4.73 10.43 2.95
CA HIS A 213 -3.92 11.56 3.42
C HIS A 213 -4.72 12.74 3.97
N GLY A 214 -4.16 13.38 4.99
CA GLY A 214 -4.74 14.53 5.67
C GLY A 214 -5.80 14.14 6.69
N SER A 215 -5.82 14.87 7.81
CA SER A 215 -6.68 14.55 8.97
C SER A 215 -8.17 14.40 8.66
N SER A 216 -8.66 15.04 7.60
CA SER A 216 -10.05 14.94 7.17
C SER A 216 -10.40 13.63 6.46
N ARG A 217 -9.41 12.90 5.94
CA ARG A 217 -9.60 11.68 5.13
C ARG A 217 -9.12 10.40 5.78
N PHE A 218 -8.42 10.47 6.92
CA PHE A 218 -7.94 9.28 7.62
C PHE A 218 -9.04 8.27 7.97
N HIS A 219 -10.29 8.73 8.07
CA HIS A 219 -11.46 7.92 8.38
C HIS A 219 -12.32 7.59 7.15
N ASP A 220 -11.78 7.73 5.93
CA ASP A 220 -12.50 7.45 4.68
C ASP A 220 -12.66 5.94 4.40
N SER A 221 -12.12 5.07 5.27
CA SER A 221 -12.13 3.62 5.16
C SER A 221 -12.23 2.94 6.54
N ILE A 222 -12.46 1.63 6.54
CA ILE A 222 -12.53 0.81 7.76
C ILE A 222 -11.19 0.78 8.50
N GLU A 223 -11.22 1.08 9.80
CA GLU A 223 -10.11 0.86 10.75
C GLU A 223 -10.59 -0.02 11.91
N GLY A 224 -9.69 -0.84 12.46
CA GLY A 224 -9.97 -1.76 13.57
C GLY A 224 -10.50 -3.11 13.12
N LYS A 225 -11.16 -3.84 14.03
CA LYS A 225 -11.60 -5.22 13.78
C LYS A 225 -12.97 -5.29 13.13
N LEU A 226 -13.06 -5.93 11.96
CA LEU A 226 -14.32 -6.25 11.28
C LEU A 226 -14.29 -7.72 10.83
N ASN A 227 -15.36 -8.47 11.13
CA ASN A 227 -15.52 -9.88 10.75
C ASN A 227 -14.31 -10.80 11.06
N GLY A 228 -13.56 -10.48 12.12
CA GLY A 228 -12.39 -11.26 12.54
C GLY A 228 -11.05 -10.78 11.97
N VAL A 229 -11.07 -9.86 11.01
CA VAL A 229 -9.88 -9.28 10.35
C VAL A 229 -9.56 -7.91 10.97
N GLU A 230 -8.29 -7.62 11.23
CA GLU A 230 -7.82 -6.32 11.72
C GLU A 230 -7.43 -5.39 10.55
N TYR A 231 -8.01 -4.20 10.47
CA TYR A 231 -7.75 -3.22 9.41
C TYR A 231 -6.94 -2.05 9.94
N THR A 232 -5.83 -1.73 9.27
CA THR A 232 -4.87 -0.73 9.77
C THR A 232 -4.39 0.21 8.65
N LEU A 233 -4.69 1.50 8.78
CA LEU A 233 -4.12 2.56 7.94
C LEU A 233 -2.64 2.81 8.30
N VAL A 234 -1.73 2.83 7.33
CA VAL A 234 -0.28 3.05 7.56
C VAL A 234 0.31 4.16 6.70
N SER A 235 -0.52 5.07 6.17
CA SER A 235 -0.05 6.28 5.48
C SER A 235 0.96 7.06 6.33
N GLY A 236 2.03 7.53 5.70
CA GLY A 236 3.19 8.09 6.40
C GLY A 236 2.85 9.31 7.26
N ASP A 237 1.97 10.19 6.78
CA ASP A 237 1.48 11.36 7.51
C ASP A 237 0.59 10.98 8.71
N TYR A 238 -0.32 10.01 8.53
CA TYR A 238 -1.12 9.42 9.60
C TYR A 238 -0.25 8.83 10.71
N ARG A 239 0.80 8.08 10.32
CA ARG A 239 1.75 7.44 11.25
C ARG A 239 2.84 8.37 11.75
N LYS A 240 2.83 9.65 11.34
CA LYS A 240 3.83 10.65 11.72
C LYS A 240 5.26 10.16 11.44
N TRP A 241 5.44 9.51 10.29
CA TRP A 241 6.71 8.99 9.78
C TRP A 241 7.37 7.94 10.68
N LYS A 242 6.57 7.17 11.42
CA LYS A 242 7.05 6.06 12.25
C LYS A 242 6.54 4.73 11.70
N PRO A 243 7.41 3.74 11.44
CA PRO A 243 6.96 2.41 11.04
C PRO A 243 5.95 1.83 12.03
N TYR A 244 4.84 1.32 11.53
CA TYR A 244 3.85 0.61 12.33
C TYR A 244 4.28 -0.83 12.55
N LYS A 245 4.25 -1.31 13.79
CA LYS A 245 4.57 -2.71 14.10
C LYS A 245 3.33 -3.58 13.87
N VAL A 246 3.39 -4.45 12.85
CA VAL A 246 2.31 -5.37 12.46
C VAL A 246 2.33 -6.62 13.36
N ILE A 247 3.52 -7.21 13.58
CA ILE A 247 3.79 -8.34 14.48
C ILE A 247 5.13 -8.13 15.20
#